data_AF-A0A3Q3VQE0-F1
#
_entry.id   AF-A0A3Q3VQE0-F1
#
_cell.length_a   1.000
_cell.length_b   1.000
_cell.length_c   1.000
_cell.angle_alpha   90.00
_cell.angle_beta   90.00
_cell.angle_gamma   90.00
#
_symmetry.space_group_name_H-M   'P 1'
#
loop_
_entity.id
_entity.type
_entity.pdbx_description
1 polymer ?
#
loop_
_entity_poly.entity_id
_entity_poly.type
_entity_poly.pdbx_seq_one_letter_code
_entity_poly.pdbx_strand_id
1 'polypeptide(L)'
;MVLDEVERRRALSPALVQPFMRAIMEAQFPAPGRTITIKTFLPGSGTEVMELCRPSDSHLEHVDFECLFSCLSLRLLLRVFGSLLLERRVIFTADKLSTLSQCCHAIVALLYPFVWQHTYIPVLPPAMLDIVCTPTPFIVGLLSSCLPQLTELPLEEVLIVDLGKSRLLRQLDDEDSILPSKLQSALETVLERRRELAYERDSSHLSTVVSEAFVRFFVELVDGYSSSSSSPVPCSFQREGFRKAIPSKTVRRFLEVFMETQMFGWFIQERELRRQALTGLFEVRVQEYLESIHENEHRRVNRFLKGLGNKMKFLSKK
;
A
#
# COMPACT_ATOMS: atom_id res chain seq x y z
N MET A 1 -18.07 -12.19 2.77
CA MET A 1 -18.15 -13.55 3.34
C MET A 1 -18.93 -13.59 4.66
N VAL A 2 -18.43 -13.02 5.76
CA VAL A 2 -19.19 -13.00 7.04
C VAL A 2 -20.46 -12.14 6.94
N LEU A 3 -20.36 -10.95 6.36
CA LEU A 3 -21.52 -10.05 6.18
C LEU A 3 -22.57 -10.68 5.26
N ASP A 4 -22.17 -11.27 4.14
CA ASP A 4 -23.08 -11.98 3.23
C ASP A 4 -23.84 -13.10 3.95
N GLU A 5 -23.15 -13.84 4.83
CA GLU A 5 -23.75 -14.89 5.64
C GLU A 5 -24.71 -14.34 6.71
N VAL A 6 -24.37 -13.20 7.31
CA VAL A 6 -25.29 -12.46 8.20
C VAL A 6 -26.54 -12.02 7.44
N GLU A 7 -26.40 -11.46 6.24
CA GLU A 7 -27.52 -11.04 5.39
C GLU A 7 -28.41 -12.22 4.99
N ARG A 8 -27.80 -13.33 4.55
CA ARG A 8 -28.50 -14.56 4.22
C ARG A 8 -29.33 -15.10 5.39
N ARG A 9 -28.74 -15.16 6.59
CA ARG A 9 -29.45 -15.60 7.81
C ARG A 9 -30.55 -14.63 8.23
N ARG A 10 -30.28 -13.33 8.14
CA ARG A 10 -31.25 -12.27 8.47
C ARG A 10 -32.47 -12.34 7.56
N ALA A 11 -32.29 -12.67 6.28
CA ALA A 11 -33.37 -12.85 5.32
C ALA A 11 -34.30 -14.02 5.67
N LEU A 12 -33.78 -15.06 6.34
CA LEU A 12 -34.59 -16.18 6.85
C LEU A 12 -35.28 -15.82 8.17
N SER A 13 -34.50 -15.36 9.16
CA SER A 13 -35.02 -14.84 10.43
C SER A 13 -33.94 -14.06 11.17
N PRO A 14 -34.23 -12.83 11.65
CA PRO A 14 -33.27 -12.04 12.44
C PRO A 14 -32.73 -12.77 13.68
N ALA A 15 -33.50 -13.70 14.26
CA ALA A 15 -33.08 -14.48 15.41
C ALA A 15 -31.90 -15.44 15.11
N LEU A 16 -31.66 -15.77 13.83
CA LEU A 16 -30.60 -16.68 13.40
C LEU A 16 -29.23 -16.00 13.32
N VAL A 17 -29.18 -14.67 13.34
CA VAL A 17 -27.93 -13.90 13.28
C VAL A 17 -27.18 -13.99 14.62
N GLN A 18 -27.89 -13.91 15.74
CA GLN A 18 -27.28 -13.86 17.08
C GLN A 18 -26.45 -15.13 17.41
N PRO A 19 -26.97 -16.37 17.22
CA PRO A 19 -26.17 -17.58 17.43
C PRO A 19 -24.94 -17.66 16.52
N PHE A 20 -25.08 -17.23 15.26
CA PHE A 20 -23.97 -17.20 14.30
C PHE A 20 -22.86 -16.23 14.72
N MET A 21 -23.24 -14.99 15.06
CA MET A 21 -22.27 -13.99 15.54
C MET A 21 -21.60 -14.42 16.84
N ARG A 22 -22.34 -15.03 17.76
CA ARG A 22 -21.78 -15.58 19.00
C ARG A 22 -20.72 -16.65 18.71
N ALA A 23 -21.01 -17.59 17.80
CA ALA A 23 -20.05 -18.62 17.43
C ALA A 23 -18.77 -18.04 16.80
N ILE A 24 -18.87 -16.96 16.03
CA ILE A 24 -17.70 -16.24 15.49
C ILE A 24 -16.90 -15.58 16.63
N MET A 25 -17.58 -14.89 17.55
CA MET A 25 -16.92 -14.16 18.64
C MET A 25 -16.26 -15.10 19.66
N GLU A 26 -16.82 -16.30 19.87
CA GLU A 26 -16.27 -17.31 20.77
C GLU A 26 -15.13 -18.12 20.14
N ALA A 27 -14.99 -18.10 18.82
CA ALA A 27 -13.90 -18.80 18.15
C ALA A 27 -12.55 -18.13 18.42
N GLN A 28 -11.50 -18.95 18.58
CA GLN A 28 -10.15 -18.43 18.78
C GLN A 28 -9.72 -17.62 17.56
N PHE A 29 -9.14 -16.44 17.80
CA PHE A 29 -8.62 -15.63 16.72
C PHE A 29 -7.44 -16.35 16.02
N PRO A 30 -7.50 -16.60 14.70
CA PRO A 30 -6.47 -17.35 14.00
C PRO A 30 -5.10 -16.66 14.07
N ALA A 31 -4.05 -17.46 14.21
CA ALA A 31 -2.69 -16.99 13.91
C ALA A 31 -2.55 -16.74 12.40
N PRO A 32 -1.60 -15.88 11.94
CA PRO A 32 -1.37 -15.65 10.52
C PRO A 32 -1.16 -16.95 9.73
N GLY A 33 -1.81 -17.06 8.57
CA GLY A 33 -1.78 -18.25 7.72
C GLY A 33 -2.59 -19.44 8.23
N ARG A 34 -3.34 -19.28 9.33
CA ARG A 34 -4.18 -20.35 9.90
C ARG A 34 -5.65 -20.13 9.59
N THR A 35 -6.34 -21.26 9.40
CA THR A 35 -7.79 -21.33 9.21
C THR A 35 -8.46 -21.80 10.49
N ILE A 36 -9.56 -21.15 10.85
CA ILE A 36 -10.50 -21.62 11.85
C ILE A 36 -11.80 -22.04 11.18
N THR A 37 -12.54 -22.90 11.87
CA THR A 37 -13.79 -23.46 11.37
C THR A 37 -14.92 -23.12 12.33
N ILE A 38 -15.91 -22.37 11.84
CA ILE A 38 -17.09 -21.95 12.58
C ILE A 38 -18.23 -22.91 12.25
N LYS A 39 -18.74 -23.62 13.26
CA LYS A 39 -19.88 -24.54 13.11
C LYS A 39 -21.12 -23.91 13.68
N THR A 40 -22.17 -23.78 12.88
CA THR A 40 -23.43 -23.16 13.32
C THR A 40 -24.61 -23.92 12.76
N PHE A 41 -25.69 -23.99 13.53
CA PHE A 41 -26.92 -24.63 13.09
C PHE A 41 -27.81 -23.65 12.33
N LEU A 42 -28.38 -24.09 11.21
CA LEU A 42 -29.40 -23.38 10.46
C LEU A 42 -30.64 -24.27 10.29
N PRO A 43 -31.84 -23.82 10.72
CA PRO A 43 -33.07 -24.58 10.52
C PRO A 43 -33.28 -24.95 9.05
N GLY A 44 -33.60 -26.21 8.79
CA GLY A 44 -33.81 -26.74 7.42
C GLY A 44 -32.54 -27.18 6.70
N SER A 45 -31.37 -26.60 7.00
CA SER A 45 -30.08 -26.99 6.39
C SER A 45 -29.17 -27.81 7.33
N GLY A 46 -29.44 -27.80 8.63
CA GLY A 46 -28.66 -28.54 9.62
C GLY A 46 -27.42 -27.77 10.08
N THR A 47 -26.35 -28.50 10.43
CA THR A 47 -25.08 -27.89 10.85
C THR A 47 -24.28 -27.45 9.62
N GLU A 48 -24.12 -26.14 9.48
CA GLU A 48 -23.27 -25.53 8.46
C GLU A 48 -21.89 -25.19 9.02
N VAL A 49 -20.89 -25.24 8.15
CA VAL A 49 -19.48 -25.05 8.47
C VAL A 49 -18.93 -23.92 7.61
N MET A 50 -18.40 -22.88 8.24
CA MET A 50 -17.74 -21.75 7.56
C MET A 50 -16.26 -21.73 7.95
N GLU A 51 -15.38 -21.66 6.97
CA GLU A 51 -13.93 -21.53 7.19
C GLU A 51 -13.51 -20.07 7.11
N LEU A 52 -12.72 -19.62 8.08
CA LEU A 52 -12.13 -18.28 8.11
C LEU A 52 -10.62 -18.44 8.18
N CYS A 53 -9.91 -17.98 7.15
CA CYS A 53 -8.45 -17.99 7.13
C CYS A 53 -7.93 -16.58 7.44
N ARG A 54 -6.97 -16.48 8.36
CA ARG A 54 -6.18 -15.25 8.49
C ARG A 54 -5.05 -15.29 7.47
N PRO A 55 -4.92 -14.29 6.59
CA PRO A 55 -3.79 -14.22 5.67
C PRO A 55 -2.45 -14.28 6.39
N SER A 56 -1.45 -14.91 5.75
CA SER A 56 -0.06 -14.91 6.25
C SER A 56 0.55 -13.51 6.20
N ASP A 57 0.14 -12.72 5.20
CA ASP A 57 0.47 -11.32 5.05
C ASP A 57 -0.84 -10.51 5.06
N SER A 58 -1.06 -9.77 6.15
CA SER A 58 -2.25 -8.94 6.31
C SER A 58 -2.16 -7.61 5.56
N HIS A 59 -1.01 -7.27 4.98
CA HIS A 59 -0.82 -5.99 4.31
C HIS A 59 -1.68 -5.87 3.04
N LEU A 60 -1.83 -6.96 2.29
CA LEU A 60 -2.68 -7.03 1.10
C LEU A 60 -4.10 -7.54 1.42
N GLU A 61 -4.43 -7.71 2.70
CA GLU A 61 -5.76 -8.12 3.11
C GLU A 61 -6.77 -7.03 2.76
N HIS A 62 -7.81 -7.38 2.00
CA HIS A 62 -8.81 -6.46 1.47
C HIS A 62 -8.30 -5.43 0.45
N VAL A 63 -7.08 -5.60 -0.07
CA VAL A 63 -6.53 -4.74 -1.12
C VAL A 63 -6.88 -5.29 -2.50
N ASP A 64 -7.64 -4.50 -3.26
CA ASP A 64 -7.96 -4.77 -4.66
C ASP A 64 -7.36 -3.70 -5.58
N PHE A 65 -6.28 -4.05 -6.27
CA PHE A 65 -5.64 -3.15 -7.22
C PHE A 65 -6.36 -3.08 -8.58
N GLU A 66 -7.22 -4.04 -8.94
CA GLU A 66 -7.97 -3.93 -10.22
C GLU A 66 -8.88 -2.71 -10.19
N CYS A 67 -9.55 -2.46 -9.07
CA CYS A 67 -10.35 -1.24 -8.89
C CYS A 67 -9.49 0.03 -9.10
N LEU A 68 -8.33 0.10 -8.47
CA LEU A 68 -7.41 1.24 -8.60
C LEU A 68 -6.98 1.48 -10.05
N PHE A 69 -6.53 0.43 -10.76
CA PHE A 69 -6.11 0.55 -12.15
C PHE A 69 -7.26 0.76 -13.14
N SER A 70 -8.50 0.45 -12.75
CA SER A 70 -9.69 0.79 -13.53
C SER A 70 -10.07 2.27 -13.40
N CYS A 71 -9.72 2.91 -12.28
CA CYS A 71 -10.06 4.30 -11.98
C CYS A 71 -8.94 5.28 -12.33
N LEU A 72 -7.68 4.89 -12.17
CA LEU A 72 -6.51 5.75 -12.37
C LEU A 72 -5.61 5.25 -13.50
N SER A 73 -5.30 6.15 -14.43
CA SER A 73 -4.17 5.95 -15.35
C SER A 73 -2.86 5.82 -14.57
N LEU A 74 -1.89 5.08 -15.12
CA LEU A 74 -0.58 4.90 -14.47
C LEU A 74 0.12 6.23 -14.17
N ARG A 75 0.02 7.19 -15.09
CA ARG A 75 0.57 8.53 -14.90
C ARG A 75 -0.03 9.23 -13.67
N LEU A 76 -1.36 9.21 -13.53
CA LEU A 76 -2.02 9.83 -12.38
C LEU A 76 -1.74 9.06 -11.09
N LEU A 77 -1.72 7.73 -11.14
CA LEU A 77 -1.35 6.91 -9.99
C LEU A 77 0.02 7.30 -9.45
N LEU A 78 1.02 7.50 -10.31
CA LEU A 78 2.37 7.84 -9.90
C LEU A 78 2.51 9.27 -9.37
N ARG A 79 1.74 10.22 -9.92
CA ARG A 79 1.64 11.58 -9.35
C ARG A 79 1.06 11.58 -7.94
N VAL A 80 -0.02 10.81 -7.74
CA VAL A 80 -0.65 10.67 -6.43
C VAL A 80 0.28 9.95 -5.47
N PHE A 81 0.89 8.84 -5.89
CA PHE A 81 1.88 8.11 -5.10
C PHE A 81 3.04 9.01 -4.67
N GLY A 82 3.64 9.79 -5.58
CA GLY A 82 4.68 10.75 -5.24
C GLY A 82 4.20 11.81 -4.23
N SER A 83 2.98 12.32 -4.39
CA SER A 83 2.37 13.27 -3.46
C SER A 83 2.20 12.67 -2.05
N LEU A 84 1.80 11.40 -1.96
CA LEU A 84 1.68 10.69 -0.70
C LEU A 84 3.05 10.43 -0.06
N LEU A 85 4.08 10.11 -0.85
CA LEU A 85 5.44 10.00 -0.33
C LEU A 85 5.93 11.30 0.32
N LEU A 86 5.44 12.46 -0.13
CA LEU A 86 5.75 13.75 0.50
C LEU A 86 4.74 14.16 1.59
N GLU A 87 3.90 13.24 2.06
CA GLU A 87 2.87 13.48 3.07
C GLU A 87 1.95 14.67 2.73
N ARG A 88 1.48 14.74 1.49
CA ARG A 88 0.53 15.80 1.08
C ARG A 88 -0.90 15.49 1.49
N ARG A 89 -1.73 16.54 1.49
CA ARG A 89 -3.18 16.45 1.67
C ARG A 89 -3.83 15.99 0.35
N VAL A 90 -4.39 14.78 0.35
CA VAL A 90 -5.00 14.18 -0.85
C VAL A 90 -6.46 13.83 -0.60
N ILE A 91 -7.33 14.32 -1.48
CA ILE A 91 -8.76 14.01 -1.52
C ILE A 91 -9.04 13.16 -2.76
N PHE A 92 -9.60 11.97 -2.55
CA PHE A 92 -10.19 11.15 -3.62
C PHE A 92 -11.69 11.42 -3.71
N THR A 93 -12.20 11.46 -4.94
CA THR A 93 -13.62 11.67 -5.22
C THR A 93 -14.16 10.61 -6.17
N ALA A 94 -15.32 10.04 -5.85
CA ALA A 94 -16.01 9.08 -6.70
C ALA A 94 -17.51 9.02 -6.38
N ASP A 95 -18.31 8.45 -7.27
CA ASP A 95 -19.76 8.34 -7.09
C ASP A 95 -20.17 7.17 -6.17
N LYS A 96 -19.26 6.23 -5.91
CA LYS A 96 -19.51 5.00 -5.14
C LYS A 96 -18.56 4.88 -3.96
N LEU A 97 -19.12 4.56 -2.80
CA LEU A 97 -18.37 4.30 -1.56
C LEU A 97 -17.37 3.15 -1.72
N SER A 98 -17.76 2.10 -2.45
CA SER A 98 -16.89 0.94 -2.72
C SER A 98 -15.64 1.34 -3.50
N THR A 99 -15.79 2.19 -4.52
CA THR A 99 -14.66 2.68 -5.31
C THR A 99 -13.71 3.53 -4.47
N LEU A 100 -14.25 4.42 -3.63
CA LEU A 100 -13.46 5.23 -2.71
C LEU A 100 -12.66 4.36 -1.75
N SER A 101 -13.32 3.45 -1.02
CA SER A 101 -12.63 2.62 -0.04
C SER A 101 -11.59 1.72 -0.68
N GLN A 102 -11.92 1.02 -1.78
CA GLN A 102 -11.00 0.13 -2.47
C GLN A 102 -9.77 0.88 -3.01
N CYS A 103 -9.95 2.03 -3.68
CA CYS A 103 -8.83 2.81 -4.20
C CYS A 103 -7.96 3.40 -3.09
N CYS A 104 -8.56 3.90 -2.01
CA CYS A 104 -7.85 4.41 -0.84
C CYS A 104 -6.99 3.32 -0.17
N HIS A 105 -7.55 2.13 0.07
CA HIS A 105 -6.79 1.02 0.64
C HIS A 105 -5.66 0.57 -0.28
N ALA A 106 -5.96 0.44 -1.58
CA ALA A 106 -4.97 0.06 -2.56
C ALA A 106 -3.81 1.05 -2.63
N ILE A 107 -4.07 2.36 -2.67
CA ILE A 107 -2.99 3.35 -2.78
C ILE A 107 -2.15 3.45 -1.51
N VAL A 108 -2.75 3.28 -0.33
CA VAL A 108 -2.01 3.21 0.94
C VAL A 108 -1.11 1.97 0.98
N ALA A 109 -1.58 0.84 0.46
CA ALA A 109 -0.77 -0.38 0.39
C ALA A 109 0.47 -0.23 -0.52
N LEU A 110 0.44 0.70 -1.48
CA LEU A 110 1.61 1.01 -2.32
C LEU A 110 2.74 1.72 -1.55
N LEU A 111 2.47 2.26 -0.35
CA LEU A 111 3.46 2.96 0.46
C LEU A 111 4.41 2.00 1.20
N TYR A 112 4.07 0.71 1.30
CA TYR A 112 4.88 -0.27 2.00
C TYR A 112 6.31 -0.34 1.46
N PRO A 113 7.34 -0.29 2.33
CA PRO A 113 7.31 -0.62 3.76
C PRO A 113 6.95 0.53 4.69
N PHE A 114 6.67 1.71 4.16
CA PHE A 114 6.28 2.86 4.95
C PHE A 114 4.79 2.77 5.33
N VAL A 115 4.50 3.16 6.56
CA VAL A 115 3.13 3.17 7.09
C VAL A 115 2.69 4.62 7.20
N TRP A 116 1.58 4.96 6.56
CA TRP A 116 0.97 6.29 6.68
C TRP A 116 0.68 6.62 8.14
N GLN A 117 1.21 7.75 8.63
CA GLN A 117 1.13 8.14 10.05
C GLN A 117 0.05 9.20 10.34
N HIS A 118 -0.61 9.70 9.31
CA HIS A 118 -1.52 10.84 9.43
C HIS A 118 -2.99 10.43 9.28
N THR A 119 -3.90 11.41 9.26
CA THR A 119 -5.34 11.17 9.11
C THR A 119 -5.62 10.37 7.84
N TYR A 120 -6.33 9.25 8.00
CA TYR A 120 -6.75 8.37 6.92
C TYR A 120 -8.25 8.07 7.07
N ILE A 121 -9.06 8.60 6.16
CA ILE A 121 -10.52 8.43 6.17
C ILE A 121 -10.96 8.04 4.75
N PRO A 122 -10.99 6.73 4.41
CA PRO A 122 -11.30 6.27 3.07
C PRO A 122 -12.69 6.70 2.57
N VAL A 123 -13.62 6.95 3.49
CA VAL A 123 -14.97 7.49 3.22
C VAL A 123 -15.30 8.47 4.34
N LEU A 124 -15.27 9.76 4.05
CA LEU A 124 -15.63 10.80 5.00
C LEU A 124 -17.14 11.10 4.91
N PRO A 125 -17.88 11.04 6.04
CA PRO A 125 -19.27 11.48 6.09
C PRO A 125 -19.40 12.98 5.76
N PRO A 126 -20.45 13.40 5.02
CA PRO A 126 -20.65 14.82 4.68
C PRO A 126 -20.73 15.74 5.90
N ALA A 127 -21.24 15.25 7.04
CA ALA A 127 -21.34 16.00 8.29
C ALA A 127 -19.98 16.37 8.92
N MET A 128 -18.89 15.78 8.43
CA MET A 128 -17.52 16.01 8.94
C MET A 128 -16.62 16.66 7.89
N LEU A 129 -17.19 17.27 6.84
CA LEU A 129 -16.45 17.80 5.70
C LEU A 129 -15.35 18.80 6.12
N ASP A 130 -15.60 19.61 7.16
CA ASP A 130 -14.67 20.61 7.68
C ASP A 130 -13.29 20.04 8.09
N ILE A 131 -13.17 18.73 8.32
CA ILE A 131 -11.88 18.09 8.63
C ILE A 131 -10.84 18.31 7.53
N VAL A 132 -11.27 18.48 6.27
CA VAL A 132 -10.35 18.68 5.14
C VAL A 132 -9.65 20.04 5.17
N CYS A 133 -10.08 20.95 6.04
CA CYS A 133 -9.43 22.23 6.31
C CYS A 133 -8.25 22.12 7.28
N THR A 134 -7.95 20.92 7.81
CA THR A 134 -6.79 20.73 8.71
C THR A 134 -5.47 21.02 7.98
N PRO A 135 -4.50 21.66 8.67
CA PRO A 135 -3.18 21.88 8.08
C PRO A 135 -2.32 20.61 8.06
N THR A 136 -2.72 19.54 8.74
CA THR A 136 -1.96 18.30 8.77
C THR A 136 -2.15 17.49 7.47
N PRO A 137 -1.18 16.64 7.08
CA PRO A 137 -1.37 15.70 5.99
C PRO A 137 -2.60 14.82 6.20
N PHE A 138 -3.25 14.41 5.13
CA PHE A 138 -4.35 13.45 5.19
C PHE A 138 -4.57 12.75 3.86
N ILE A 139 -5.23 11.59 3.94
CA ILE A 139 -5.85 10.91 2.82
C ILE A 139 -7.35 10.78 3.13
N VAL A 140 -8.19 11.39 2.31
CA VAL A 140 -9.64 11.43 2.52
C VAL A 140 -10.37 11.01 1.24
N GLY A 141 -11.40 10.19 1.36
CA GLY A 141 -12.34 9.90 0.26
C GLY A 141 -13.68 10.60 0.44
N LEU A 142 -14.17 11.27 -0.59
CA LEU A 142 -15.44 11.99 -0.62
C LEU A 142 -16.33 11.50 -1.76
N LEU A 143 -17.63 11.41 -1.50
CA LEU A 143 -18.58 11.25 -2.59
C LEU A 143 -18.57 12.48 -3.49
N SER A 144 -18.68 12.29 -4.80
CA SER A 144 -18.75 13.39 -5.77
C SER A 144 -19.87 14.39 -5.46
N SER A 145 -20.95 13.93 -4.80
CA SER A 145 -22.05 14.79 -4.34
C SER A 145 -21.62 15.87 -3.33
N CYS A 146 -20.49 15.68 -2.64
CA CYS A 146 -19.94 16.63 -1.67
C CYS A 146 -19.04 17.70 -2.32
N LEU A 147 -18.71 17.56 -3.61
CA LEU A 147 -17.83 18.51 -4.32
C LEU A 147 -18.30 19.98 -4.27
N PRO A 148 -19.61 20.30 -4.42
CA PRO A 148 -20.06 21.69 -4.32
C PRO A 148 -19.75 22.32 -2.95
N GLN A 149 -19.99 21.57 -1.87
CA GLN A 149 -19.67 22.02 -0.51
C GLN A 149 -18.15 22.15 -0.30
N LEU A 150 -17.37 21.23 -0.89
CA LEU A 150 -15.91 21.27 -0.84
C LEU A 150 -15.34 22.54 -1.48
N THR A 151 -15.97 23.06 -2.54
CA THR A 151 -15.50 24.30 -3.19
C THR A 151 -15.74 25.57 -2.39
N GLU A 152 -16.62 25.52 -1.39
CA GLU A 152 -16.90 26.65 -0.48
C GLU A 152 -15.89 26.73 0.68
N LEU A 153 -15.11 25.67 0.89
CA LEU A 153 -14.13 25.59 1.98
C LEU A 153 -12.78 26.24 1.62
N PRO A 154 -12.09 26.84 2.61
CA PRO A 154 -10.76 27.45 2.41
C PRO A 154 -9.66 26.38 2.33
N LEU A 155 -9.62 25.67 1.22
CA LEU A 155 -8.63 24.61 0.99
C LEU A 155 -7.34 25.18 0.41
N GLU A 156 -6.24 24.97 1.12
CA GLU A 156 -4.89 25.32 0.68
C GLU A 156 -4.05 24.05 0.50
N GLU A 157 -3.26 23.99 -0.57
CA GLU A 157 -2.30 22.91 -0.83
C GLU A 157 -2.88 21.48 -0.79
N VAL A 158 -4.09 21.31 -1.33
CA VAL A 158 -4.78 20.01 -1.41
C VAL A 158 -4.80 19.48 -2.84
N LEU A 159 -4.35 18.25 -3.03
CA LEU A 159 -4.50 17.51 -4.28
C LEU A 159 -5.89 16.86 -4.31
N ILE A 160 -6.70 17.16 -5.33
CA ILE A 160 -8.04 16.59 -5.48
C ILE A 160 -8.08 15.69 -6.71
N VAL A 161 -8.36 14.41 -6.52
CA VAL A 161 -8.34 13.35 -7.51
C VAL A 161 -9.77 12.86 -7.77
N ASP A 162 -10.19 12.88 -9.03
CA ASP A 162 -11.46 12.33 -9.51
C ASP A 162 -11.22 10.92 -10.05
N LEU A 163 -11.60 9.92 -9.26
CA LEU A 163 -11.47 8.50 -9.59
C LEU A 163 -12.47 8.07 -10.67
N GLY A 164 -13.62 8.75 -10.78
CA GLY A 164 -14.64 8.41 -11.77
C GLY A 164 -14.23 8.81 -13.20
N LYS A 165 -13.49 9.91 -13.34
CA LYS A 165 -13.05 10.45 -14.64
C LYS A 165 -11.55 10.35 -14.87
N SER A 166 -10.80 9.77 -13.94
CA SER A 166 -9.33 9.67 -14.00
C SER A 166 -8.66 11.01 -14.29
N ARG A 167 -8.87 12.01 -13.42
CA ARG A 167 -8.30 13.36 -13.57
C ARG A 167 -8.01 14.03 -12.24
N LEU A 168 -7.22 15.08 -12.26
CA LEU A 168 -6.99 15.95 -11.10
C LEU A 168 -7.89 17.17 -11.22
N LEU A 169 -8.74 17.39 -10.22
CA LEU A 169 -9.60 18.58 -10.12
C LEU A 169 -8.84 19.78 -9.57
N ARG A 170 -7.81 19.53 -8.77
CA ARG A 170 -6.88 20.52 -8.22
C ARG A 170 -5.48 19.90 -8.16
N GLN A 171 -4.45 20.66 -8.52
CA GLN A 171 -3.04 20.25 -8.60
C GLN A 171 -2.16 21.25 -7.84
N LEU A 172 -0.92 20.87 -7.57
CA LEU A 172 0.14 21.64 -6.91
C LEU A 172 1.33 21.92 -7.87
N ASP A 173 1.17 21.55 -9.14
CA ASP A 173 2.01 21.86 -10.30
C ASP A 173 3.43 21.27 -10.31
N ASP A 174 3.81 20.47 -9.31
CA ASP A 174 5.12 19.80 -9.25
C ASP A 174 5.04 18.27 -9.25
N GLU A 175 3.84 17.68 -9.33
CA GLU A 175 3.61 16.23 -9.17
C GLU A 175 4.35 15.37 -10.20
N ASP A 176 4.53 15.88 -11.42
CA ASP A 176 5.29 15.20 -12.48
C ASP A 176 6.80 15.13 -12.18
N SER A 177 7.29 15.90 -11.21
CA SER A 177 8.72 16.05 -10.91
C SER A 177 9.15 15.48 -9.55
N ILE A 178 8.20 14.97 -8.77
CA ILE A 178 8.47 14.43 -7.43
C ILE A 178 9.35 13.19 -7.52
N LEU A 179 8.94 12.19 -8.29
CA LEU A 179 9.62 10.89 -8.33
C LEU A 179 10.93 10.96 -9.15
N PRO A 180 11.99 10.25 -8.73
CA PRO A 180 13.19 10.14 -9.56
C PRO A 180 12.88 9.45 -10.89
N SER A 181 13.05 10.17 -12.00
CA SER A 181 12.61 9.74 -13.36
C SER A 181 13.03 8.33 -13.78
N LYS A 182 14.24 7.87 -13.40
CA LYS A 182 14.69 6.50 -13.69
C LYS A 182 13.88 5.44 -12.94
N LEU A 183 13.62 5.67 -11.64
CA LEU A 183 12.83 4.76 -10.82
C LEU A 183 11.36 4.77 -11.26
N GLN A 184 10.84 5.95 -11.60
CA GLN A 184 9.50 6.11 -12.13
C GLN A 184 9.32 5.35 -13.45
N SER A 185 10.20 5.56 -14.43
CA SER A 185 10.12 4.86 -15.73
C SER A 185 10.25 3.34 -15.59
N ALA A 186 11.09 2.89 -14.66
CA ALA A 186 11.23 1.48 -14.36
C ALA A 186 9.93 0.90 -13.78
N LEU A 187 9.34 1.59 -12.80
CA LEU A 187 8.06 1.23 -12.20
C LEU A 187 6.91 1.23 -13.23
N GLU A 188 6.81 2.25 -14.08
CA GLU A 188 5.85 2.33 -15.19
C GLU A 188 5.93 1.10 -16.09
N THR A 189 7.13 0.74 -16.55
CA THR A 189 7.35 -0.41 -17.43
C THR A 189 6.81 -1.71 -16.83
N VAL A 190 6.98 -1.89 -15.52
CA VAL A 190 6.53 -3.11 -14.81
C VAL A 190 5.02 -3.09 -14.62
N LEU A 191 4.46 -1.94 -14.25
CA LEU A 191 3.02 -1.80 -14.07
C LEU A 191 2.28 -1.90 -15.39
N GLU A 192 2.83 -1.46 -16.52
CA GLU A 192 2.25 -1.68 -17.85
C GLU A 192 2.07 -3.17 -18.17
N ARG A 193 3.07 -3.99 -17.82
CA ARG A 193 3.09 -5.44 -18.05
C ARG A 193 2.49 -6.27 -16.90
N ARG A 194 1.84 -5.63 -15.92
CA ARG A 194 1.34 -6.26 -14.69
C ARG A 194 0.46 -7.50 -14.92
N ARG A 195 -0.38 -7.49 -15.96
CA ARG A 195 -1.30 -8.60 -16.28
C ARG A 195 -0.57 -9.80 -16.91
N GLU A 196 0.36 -9.54 -17.83
CA GLU A 196 1.23 -10.58 -18.40
C GLU A 196 2.03 -11.27 -17.30
N LEU A 197 2.65 -10.46 -16.43
CA LEU A 197 3.46 -10.94 -15.32
C LEU A 197 2.64 -11.69 -14.25
N ALA A 198 1.34 -11.39 -14.11
CA ALA A 198 0.46 -12.13 -13.21
C ALA A 198 0.08 -13.49 -13.81
N TYR A 199 -0.19 -13.54 -15.12
CA TYR A 199 -0.56 -14.76 -15.83
C TYR A 199 0.59 -15.78 -15.94
N GLU A 200 1.81 -15.31 -16.22
CA GLU A 200 3.01 -16.15 -16.35
C GLU A 200 3.41 -16.87 -15.05
N ARG A 201 2.91 -16.44 -13.89
CA ARG A 201 3.44 -16.82 -12.58
C ARG A 201 2.74 -17.98 -11.89
N ASP A 202 1.62 -18.49 -12.41
CA ASP A 202 0.67 -19.31 -11.62
C ASP A 202 0.30 -18.68 -10.25
N SER A 203 0.67 -17.41 -10.04
CA SER A 203 0.35 -16.63 -8.84
C SER A 203 -0.97 -15.96 -9.12
N SER A 204 -2.03 -16.46 -8.50
CA SER A 204 -3.42 -16.11 -8.77
C SER A 204 -3.80 -14.64 -8.57
N HIS A 205 -2.87 -13.75 -8.18
CA HIS A 205 -3.22 -12.41 -7.70
C HIS A 205 -2.31 -11.32 -8.27
N LEU A 206 -2.91 -10.46 -9.10
CA LEU A 206 -2.35 -9.17 -9.58
C LEU A 206 -1.68 -8.39 -8.43
N SER A 207 -2.29 -8.43 -7.24
CA SER A 207 -1.81 -7.72 -6.05
C SER A 207 -0.38 -8.04 -5.68
N THR A 208 0.07 -9.28 -5.87
CA THR A 208 1.45 -9.68 -5.58
C THR A 208 2.42 -9.01 -6.54
N VAL A 209 2.11 -8.97 -7.85
CA VAL A 209 2.97 -8.34 -8.87
C VAL A 209 3.09 -6.84 -8.62
N VAL A 210 1.97 -6.20 -8.29
CA VAL A 210 1.92 -4.76 -8.01
C VAL A 210 2.71 -4.45 -6.74
N SER A 211 2.42 -5.12 -5.63
CA SER A 211 3.13 -4.95 -4.37
C SER A 211 4.64 -5.14 -4.54
N GLU A 212 5.05 -6.17 -5.27
CA GLU A 212 6.46 -6.46 -5.56
C GLU A 212 7.15 -5.32 -6.33
N ALA A 213 6.47 -4.69 -7.28
CA ALA A 213 7.02 -3.59 -8.06
C ALA A 213 7.32 -2.36 -7.17
N PHE A 214 6.41 -2.04 -6.25
CA PHE A 214 6.59 -0.92 -5.31
C PHE A 214 7.62 -1.24 -4.21
N VAL A 215 7.66 -2.47 -3.69
CA VAL A 215 8.74 -2.90 -2.79
C VAL A 215 10.11 -2.70 -3.43
N ARG A 216 10.26 -3.11 -4.69
CA ARG A 216 11.52 -2.92 -5.43
C ARG A 216 11.87 -1.45 -5.63
N PHE A 217 10.89 -0.60 -5.91
CA PHE A 217 11.09 0.84 -5.95
C PHE A 217 11.72 1.35 -4.64
N PHE A 218 11.21 0.92 -3.48
CA PHE A 218 11.76 1.33 -2.19
C PHE A 218 13.10 0.69 -1.85
N VAL A 219 13.34 -0.56 -2.25
CA VAL A 219 14.65 -1.20 -2.08
C VAL A 219 15.72 -0.42 -2.83
N GLU A 220 15.45 -0.01 -4.08
CA GLU A 220 16.40 0.81 -4.85
C GLU A 220 16.55 2.24 -4.32
N LEU A 221 15.49 2.79 -3.73
CA LEU A 221 15.50 4.12 -3.13
C LEU A 221 16.30 4.17 -1.82
N VAL A 222 16.15 3.14 -0.98
CA VAL A 222 16.63 3.13 0.41
C VAL A 222 17.87 2.23 0.60
N ASP A 223 18.35 1.57 -0.46
CA ASP A 223 19.51 0.66 -0.55
C ASP A 223 20.63 0.84 0.51
N GLY A 224 21.07 2.07 0.77
CA GLY A 224 22.16 2.37 1.71
C GLY A 224 21.84 2.35 3.23
N TYR A 225 20.59 2.19 3.69
CA TYR A 225 20.27 2.32 5.12
C TYR A 225 20.90 1.21 5.98
N SER A 226 21.01 0.00 5.43
CA SER A 226 21.55 -1.18 6.11
C SER A 226 23.06 -1.11 6.32
N SER A 227 23.78 -0.43 5.42
CA SER A 227 25.23 -0.26 5.50
C SER A 227 25.64 0.65 6.67
N SER A 228 24.79 1.63 7.04
CA SER A 228 25.00 2.50 8.20
C SER A 228 24.66 1.86 9.55
N SER A 229 23.94 0.72 9.57
CA SER A 229 23.47 0.05 10.78
C SER A 229 24.29 -1.17 11.20
N SER A 230 25.36 -1.51 10.48
CA SER A 230 26.19 -2.70 10.70
C SER A 230 27.14 -2.62 11.92
N SER A 231 27.18 -1.48 12.62
CA SER A 231 27.97 -1.33 13.84
C SER A 231 27.25 -1.95 15.05
N PRO A 232 27.96 -2.73 15.91
CA PRO A 232 27.40 -3.32 17.14
C PRO A 232 27.04 -2.28 18.22
N VAL A 233 27.34 -1.00 17.99
CA VAL A 233 26.92 0.14 18.82
C VAL A 233 25.50 0.57 18.41
N PRO A 234 24.66 1.14 19.30
CA PRO A 234 23.47 1.88 18.89
C PRO A 234 23.86 3.07 18.02
N CYS A 235 24.10 2.80 16.75
CA CYS A 235 24.43 3.79 15.74
C CYS A 235 23.11 4.39 15.26
N SER A 236 22.90 5.66 15.58
CA SER A 236 21.84 6.49 15.02
C SER A 236 21.99 6.58 13.50
N PHE A 237 20.90 6.50 12.78
CA PHE A 237 20.87 6.67 11.33
C PHE A 237 21.52 8.01 10.90
N GLN A 238 22.58 7.92 10.08
CA GLN A 238 23.32 9.08 9.59
C GLN A 238 22.69 9.65 8.33
N ARG A 239 21.71 10.54 8.50
CA ARG A 239 20.93 11.19 7.41
C ARG A 239 21.80 11.73 6.28
N GLU A 240 22.78 12.57 6.59
CA GLU A 240 23.63 13.23 5.58
C GLU A 240 24.56 12.24 4.90
N GLY A 241 25.07 11.26 5.65
CA GLY A 241 25.94 10.20 5.14
C GLY A 241 25.20 9.32 4.12
N PHE A 242 24.00 8.87 4.49
CA PHE A 242 23.12 8.10 3.62
C PHE A 242 22.81 8.86 2.33
N ARG A 243 22.37 10.13 2.43
CA ARG A 243 22.06 10.96 1.26
C ARG A 243 23.29 11.18 0.37
N LYS A 244 24.47 11.44 0.94
CA LYS A 244 25.71 11.67 0.17
C LYS A 244 26.22 10.41 -0.53
N ALA A 245 25.93 9.23 0.00
CA ALA A 245 26.30 7.95 -0.61
C ALA A 245 25.52 7.68 -1.92
N ILE A 246 24.37 8.32 -2.12
CA ILE A 246 23.56 8.14 -3.34
C ILE A 246 24.19 8.90 -4.52
N PRO A 247 24.60 8.20 -5.60
CA PRO A 247 25.27 8.83 -6.74
C PRO A 247 24.31 9.73 -7.54
N SER A 248 23.04 9.33 -7.65
CA SER A 248 22.06 10.03 -8.47
C SER A 248 21.60 11.35 -7.84
N LYS A 249 21.77 12.47 -8.56
CA LYS A 249 21.33 13.80 -8.12
C LYS A 249 19.80 13.90 -7.96
N THR A 250 19.03 13.29 -8.84
CA THR A 250 17.55 13.32 -8.75
C THR A 250 17.05 12.54 -7.54
N VAL A 251 17.65 11.38 -7.26
CA VAL A 251 17.32 10.59 -6.07
C VAL A 251 17.72 11.34 -4.80
N ARG A 252 18.89 12.00 -4.78
CA ARG A 252 19.31 12.83 -3.64
C ARG A 252 18.35 13.97 -3.33
N ARG A 253 17.85 14.67 -4.37
CA ARG A 253 16.87 15.75 -4.21
C ARG A 253 15.54 15.24 -3.67
N PHE A 254 15.07 14.10 -4.18
CA PHE A 254 13.86 13.47 -3.64
C PHE A 254 14.05 13.07 -2.16
N LEU A 255 15.15 12.39 -1.83
CA LEU A 255 15.46 11.96 -0.46
C LEU A 255 15.58 13.13 0.51
N GLU A 256 16.08 14.28 0.08
CA GLU A 256 16.14 15.49 0.91
C GLU A 256 14.78 15.89 1.49
N VAL A 257 13.70 15.73 0.73
CA VAL A 257 12.33 16.02 1.20
C VAL A 257 11.71 14.78 1.84
N PHE A 258 11.81 13.62 1.17
CA PHE A 258 11.19 12.38 1.65
C PHE A 258 11.66 11.98 3.05
N MET A 259 12.93 12.19 3.38
CA MET A 259 13.45 11.83 4.69
C MET A 259 12.94 12.74 5.81
N GLU A 260 12.37 13.92 5.51
CA GLU A 260 11.73 14.80 6.51
C GLU A 260 10.33 14.31 6.93
N THR A 261 9.79 13.29 6.25
CA THR A 261 8.45 12.78 6.50
C THR A 261 8.35 11.94 7.77
N GLN A 262 7.18 11.92 8.39
CA GLN A 262 6.91 11.06 9.54
C GLN A 262 6.98 9.58 9.18
N MET A 263 6.51 9.21 7.98
CA MET A 263 6.66 7.87 7.42
C MET A 263 8.11 7.40 7.45
N PHE A 264 9.04 8.22 6.96
CA PHE A 264 10.46 7.85 6.95
C PHE A 264 11.05 7.79 8.35
N GLY A 265 10.73 8.79 9.20
CA GLY A 265 11.18 8.81 10.60
C GLY A 265 10.76 7.56 11.37
N TRP A 266 9.49 7.17 11.25
CA TRP A 266 8.95 5.96 11.88
C TRP A 266 9.63 4.70 11.36
N PHE A 267 9.82 4.58 10.04
CA PHE A 267 10.50 3.45 9.42
C PHE A 267 11.91 3.24 9.97
N ILE A 268 12.68 4.32 10.13
CA ILE A 268 14.03 4.25 10.71
C ILE A 268 13.97 3.88 12.19
N GLN A 269 13.10 4.54 12.96
CA GLN A 269 12.96 4.28 14.40
C GLN A 269 12.60 2.81 14.68
N GLU A 270 11.66 2.24 13.93
CA GLU A 270 11.26 0.83 14.10
C GLU A 270 12.45 -0.12 13.83
N ARG A 271 13.27 0.18 12.82
CA ARG A 271 14.45 -0.62 12.47
C ARG A 271 15.59 -0.49 13.48
N GLU A 272 15.76 0.68 14.06
CA GLU A 272 16.72 0.89 15.14
C GLU A 272 16.33 0.12 16.41
N LEU A 273 15.04 0.07 16.73
CA LEU A 273 14.51 -0.67 17.89
C LEU A 273 14.46 -2.18 17.69
N ARG A 274 14.17 -2.66 16.46
CA ARG A 274 13.90 -4.07 16.15
C ARG A 274 14.92 -4.71 15.22
N ARG A 275 16.21 -4.39 15.36
CA ARG A 275 17.32 -4.82 14.47
C ARG A 275 17.36 -6.32 14.13
N GLN A 276 16.85 -7.20 14.99
CA GLN A 276 16.93 -8.67 14.83
C GLN A 276 15.57 -9.36 14.66
N ALA A 277 14.45 -8.63 14.73
CA ALA A 277 13.10 -9.21 14.81
C ALA A 277 12.20 -8.89 13.59
N LEU A 278 12.70 -8.13 12.61
CA LEU A 278 11.92 -7.76 11.44
C LEU A 278 12.07 -8.84 10.35
N THR A 279 11.01 -9.62 10.16
CA THR A 279 10.89 -10.61 9.07
C THR A 279 9.67 -10.26 8.22
N GLY A 280 9.84 -9.30 7.31
CA GLY A 280 8.82 -8.87 6.34
C GLY A 280 9.29 -9.03 4.90
N LEU A 281 8.35 -8.88 3.95
CA LEU A 281 8.63 -8.96 2.51
C LEU A 281 9.75 -7.99 2.11
N PHE A 282 9.71 -6.75 2.61
CA PHE A 282 10.72 -5.75 2.31
C PHE A 282 12.13 -6.18 2.76
N GLU A 283 12.28 -6.71 3.97
CA GLU A 283 13.57 -7.17 4.50
C GLU A 283 14.12 -8.34 3.70
N VAL A 284 13.26 -9.28 3.30
CA VAL A 284 13.62 -10.38 2.38
C VAL A 284 14.11 -9.80 1.06
N ARG A 285 13.42 -8.80 0.49
CA ARG A 285 13.82 -8.17 -0.78
C ARG A 285 15.09 -7.35 -0.67
N VAL A 286 15.34 -6.67 0.44
CA VAL A 286 16.61 -5.99 0.70
C VAL A 286 17.75 -7.02 0.70
N GLN A 287 17.57 -8.14 1.40
CA GLN A 287 18.58 -9.20 1.45
C GLN A 287 18.86 -9.80 0.06
N GLU A 288 17.81 -10.17 -0.69
CA GLU A 288 17.93 -10.65 -2.08
C GLU A 288 18.66 -9.65 -2.98
N TYR A 289 18.36 -8.36 -2.81
CA TYR A 289 18.97 -7.30 -3.58
C TYR A 289 20.47 -7.14 -3.24
N LEU A 290 20.84 -7.17 -1.96
CA LEU A 290 22.25 -7.13 -1.52
C LEU A 290 23.05 -8.33 -2.04
N GLU A 291 22.46 -9.52 -2.06
CA GLU A 291 23.08 -10.73 -2.65
C GLU A 291 23.29 -10.55 -4.17
N SER A 292 22.33 -9.95 -4.87
CA SER A 292 22.44 -9.66 -6.30
C SER A 292 23.50 -8.60 -6.65
N ILE A 293 23.88 -7.74 -5.70
CA ILE A 293 25.01 -6.80 -5.85
C ILE A 293 26.33 -7.53 -5.80
N HIS A 294 26.52 -8.43 -4.82
CA HIS A 294 27.76 -9.18 -4.65
C HIS A 294 28.05 -10.10 -5.85
N GLU A 295 27.03 -10.62 -6.52
CA GLU A 295 27.20 -11.46 -7.72
C GLU A 295 27.54 -10.66 -9.01
N ASN A 296 27.35 -9.33 -9.05
CA ASN A 296 27.49 -8.53 -10.28
C ASN A 296 28.02 -7.12 -10.01
N GLU A 297 29.33 -6.99 -9.77
CA GLU A 297 29.98 -5.68 -9.57
C GLU A 297 29.92 -4.72 -10.78
N HIS A 298 29.55 -5.16 -11.98
CA HIS A 298 29.81 -4.38 -13.21
C HIS A 298 28.62 -3.76 -13.96
N ARG A 299 27.35 -3.94 -13.56
CA ARG A 299 26.22 -3.34 -14.31
C ARG A 299 25.02 -2.95 -13.43
N ARG A 300 25.13 -1.81 -12.72
CA ARG A 300 24.05 -1.27 -11.86
C ARG A 300 22.78 -0.83 -12.62
N VAL A 301 22.83 -0.51 -13.92
CA VAL A 301 21.75 0.23 -14.59
C VAL A 301 20.66 -0.65 -15.24
N ASN A 302 20.91 -1.94 -15.54
CA ASN A 302 19.94 -2.82 -16.22
C ASN A 302 19.26 -3.86 -15.30
N ARG A 303 19.21 -3.63 -13.97
CA ARG A 303 18.77 -4.65 -13.00
C ARG A 303 17.28 -4.67 -12.69
N PHE A 304 16.57 -3.53 -12.73
CA PHE A 304 15.13 -3.49 -12.42
C PHE A 304 14.31 -4.49 -13.25
N LEU A 305 14.57 -4.54 -14.57
CA LEU A 305 13.92 -5.46 -15.51
C LEU A 305 14.53 -6.88 -15.48
N LYS A 306 15.86 -7.02 -15.31
CA LYS A 306 16.53 -8.34 -15.24
C LYS A 306 16.21 -9.11 -13.95
N GLY A 307 16.02 -8.42 -12.83
CA GLY A 307 15.62 -9.01 -11.56
C GLY A 307 14.16 -9.50 -11.55
N LEU A 308 13.32 -9.02 -12.48
CA LEU A 308 12.03 -9.63 -12.75
C LEU A 308 12.23 -10.91 -13.57
N GLY A 309 12.91 -10.84 -14.72
CA GLY A 309 13.05 -11.98 -15.63
C GLY A 309 13.81 -13.20 -15.08
N ASN A 310 14.86 -13.02 -14.27
CA ASN A 310 15.78 -14.12 -13.93
C ASN A 310 15.46 -14.91 -12.65
N LYS A 311 14.71 -14.38 -11.68
CA LYS A 311 14.56 -15.01 -10.34
C LYS A 311 13.11 -15.25 -9.89
N MET A 312 12.11 -15.03 -10.74
CA MET A 312 10.70 -15.41 -10.49
C MET A 312 10.44 -16.93 -10.39
N LYS A 313 11.45 -17.79 -10.60
CA LYS A 313 11.35 -19.25 -10.52
C LYS A 313 11.24 -19.82 -9.09
N PHE A 314 11.49 -19.03 -8.04
CA PHE A 314 11.58 -19.55 -6.65
C PHE A 314 10.32 -19.36 -5.80
N LEU A 315 9.35 -18.53 -6.21
CA LEU A 315 8.07 -18.36 -5.51
C LEU A 315 7.10 -19.55 -5.73
N SER A 316 7.48 -20.54 -6.53
CA SER A 316 6.73 -21.79 -6.78
C SER A 316 7.00 -22.89 -5.75
N LYS A 317 7.95 -22.71 -4.80
CA LYS A 317 8.19 -23.74 -3.78
C LYS A 317 7.43 -23.41 -2.50
N LYS A 318 6.29 -24.10 -2.36
CA LYS A 318 5.58 -24.39 -1.11
C LYS A 318 6.51 -24.76 0.03
#